data_AF-A0A848FFW4-F1
#
_entry.id   AF-A0A848FFW4-F1
#
_cell.length_a   1.000
_cell.length_b   1.000
_cell.length_c   1.000
_cell.angle_alpha   90.00
_cell.angle_beta   90.00
_cell.angle_gamma   90.00
#
_symmetry.space_group_name_H-M   'P 1'
#
loop_
_entity.id
_entity.type
_entity.pdbx_description
1 polymer ?
#
loop_
_entity_poly.entity_id
_entity_poly.type
_entity_poly.pdbx_seq_one_letter_code
_entity_poly.pdbx_strand_id
1 'polypeptide(L)'
;MQLLTEAKRLHRCAAGGWPVMIREQRLLCRWVMGLLLTSLAALPAWARSWQVTSIERSGVPVSKVKVDFVAPGDSKQVTALLLPRSTLPEGATLGVPEGVTLVLESSNGQRVRNQKAPARLVLLKTGPEGESYKVLAGRWLFKVFNRLDFFNVQADTVHAQTQGTEFLAELNPGAAEARYLVTQGSLLVRHPGLVQVVRDDGTLGDTEIQITTRLVAGDPEGRFALTPVDYLARFGSYAEAQTFFEARHDAAVRDGDSAGAFNMLMALGDVQLSLARAEDARVTFERAAASQEAAPPRGDEAYWRAVLQGRLGRAALLANRFDDAVRHFSASIQQHRALPSREGEHSVEEEGTNLARAYQASGLYGCATRMAQATLEQLRQHYRGANHPAFAELNAIMGDAAFEQGKFAAALTQHEQALEILQRLRSPLRRGDGLIYHEEIVAALNAVGEDESGLGRFAQAMERHQQARKITRTIFTEPHLLDADTFSSLGWMSFRNGQGTDAIAAYDRALAVLQQLPSDALRKGRVQRRRGQALLLASRPAVAGEAFDASLRHLLTLFPSAPHPELAAAWRGLAEARRAVGDTDGSDEAARTARELETAVARREQQCPA
;
A
#
# COMPACT_ATOMS: atom_id res chain seq x y z
N MET A 1 20.91 -16.21 36.68
CA MET A 1 19.74 -15.92 37.53
C MET A 1 19.61 -14.44 37.92
N GLN A 2 20.68 -13.75 38.38
CA GLN A 2 20.60 -12.32 38.73
C GLN A 2 20.17 -11.40 37.56
N LEU A 3 20.68 -11.64 36.34
CA LEU A 3 20.28 -10.90 35.12
C LEU A 3 18.78 -11.01 34.78
N LEU A 4 18.18 -12.19 35.01
CA LEU A 4 16.75 -12.44 34.78
C LEU A 4 15.86 -11.75 35.83
N THR A 5 16.37 -11.63 37.06
CA THR A 5 15.71 -10.91 38.15
C THR A 5 15.78 -9.39 37.94
N GLU A 6 16.88 -8.88 37.40
CA GLU A 6 17.03 -7.47 37.01
C GLU A 6 16.21 -7.11 35.77
N ALA A 7 16.16 -7.97 34.75
CA ALA A 7 15.30 -7.79 33.57
C ALA A 7 13.80 -7.72 33.94
N LYS A 8 13.35 -8.54 34.90
CA LYS A 8 11.98 -8.50 35.44
C LYS A 8 11.68 -7.23 36.26
N ARG A 9 12.69 -6.60 36.87
CA ARG A 9 12.55 -5.30 37.57
C ARG A 9 12.53 -4.13 36.57
N LEU A 10 13.33 -4.20 35.52
CA LEU A 10 13.37 -3.27 34.38
C LEU A 10 12.01 -3.19 33.65
N HIS A 11 11.40 -4.34 33.36
CA HIS A 11 10.09 -4.40 32.69
C HIS A 11 8.98 -3.74 33.52
N ARG A 12 9.00 -3.91 34.86
CA ARG A 12 8.01 -3.25 35.76
C ARG A 12 8.22 -1.75 35.92
N CYS A 13 9.44 -1.25 35.76
CA CYS A 13 9.75 0.19 35.77
C CYS A 13 9.28 0.87 34.46
N ALA A 14 9.45 0.21 33.32
CA ALA A 14 9.03 0.71 32.00
C ALA A 14 7.50 0.65 31.79
N ALA A 15 6.82 -0.38 32.33
CA ALA A 15 5.38 -0.59 32.18
C ALA A 15 4.49 0.23 33.15
N GLY A 16 5.07 1.09 34.00
CA GLY A 16 4.29 1.98 34.89
C GLY A 16 3.47 1.29 36.01
N GLY A 17 3.71 0.01 36.30
CA GLY A 17 2.84 -0.83 37.13
C GLY A 17 2.92 -0.65 38.66
N TRP A 18 3.32 0.52 39.18
CA TRP A 18 3.35 0.78 40.63
C TRP A 18 2.34 1.85 41.02
N PRO A 19 1.30 1.53 41.82
CA PRO A 19 0.23 2.49 42.14
C PRO A 19 0.69 3.70 42.97
N VAL A 20 1.82 3.61 43.70
CA VAL A 20 2.42 4.72 44.46
C VAL A 20 3.93 4.52 44.53
N MET A 21 4.73 5.43 43.92
CA MET A 21 6.20 5.38 44.01
C MET A 21 6.74 6.25 45.15
N ILE A 22 7.50 5.64 46.07
CA ILE A 22 8.25 6.32 47.13
C ILE A 22 9.57 6.89 46.56
N ARG A 23 10.12 7.94 47.18
CA ARG A 23 11.26 8.74 46.70
C ARG A 23 12.50 7.91 46.28
N GLU A 24 12.77 6.81 46.99
CA GLU A 24 13.89 5.91 46.70
C GLU A 24 13.70 5.08 45.42
N GLN A 25 12.46 4.66 45.09
CA GLN A 25 12.17 3.91 43.87
C GLN A 25 12.27 4.80 42.62
N ARG A 26 11.92 6.09 42.73
CA ARG A 26 12.16 7.09 41.66
C ARG A 26 13.65 7.34 41.44
N LEU A 27 14.45 7.34 42.51
CA LEU A 27 15.90 7.44 42.42
C LEU A 27 16.50 6.19 41.76
N LEU A 28 16.01 5.00 42.12
CA LEU A 28 16.44 3.72 41.54
C LEU A 28 16.10 3.63 40.05
N CYS A 29 14.90 4.03 39.63
CA CYS A 29 14.48 3.99 38.23
C CYS A 29 15.24 5.04 37.37
N ARG A 30 15.54 6.22 37.94
CA ARG A 30 16.45 7.23 37.31
C ARG A 30 17.90 6.76 37.26
N TRP A 31 18.37 6.04 38.28
CA TRP A 31 19.68 5.39 38.29
C TRP A 31 19.79 4.27 37.27
N VAL A 32 18.75 3.44 37.11
CA VAL A 32 18.70 2.34 36.13
C VAL A 32 18.60 2.87 34.69
N MET A 33 17.83 3.94 34.43
CA MET A 33 17.87 4.63 33.14
C MET A 33 19.19 5.37 32.88
N GLY A 34 19.81 5.93 33.92
CA GLY A 34 21.17 6.48 33.83
C GLY A 34 22.22 5.40 33.54
N LEU A 35 22.05 4.21 34.11
CA LEU A 35 22.90 3.05 33.89
C LEU A 35 22.73 2.45 32.48
N LEU A 36 21.52 2.46 31.92
CA LEU A 36 21.27 2.08 30.51
C LEU A 36 22.02 2.97 29.52
N LEU A 37 22.21 4.27 29.83
CA LEU A 37 23.02 5.19 29.02
C LEU A 37 24.53 4.98 29.21
N THR A 38 24.98 4.43 30.35
CA THR A 38 26.41 4.14 30.60
C THR A 38 26.82 2.71 30.26
N SER A 39 25.91 1.73 30.25
CA SER A 39 26.19 0.31 30.00
C SER A 39 26.24 -0.06 28.50
N LEU A 40 25.87 0.86 27.61
CA LEU A 40 26.16 0.79 26.17
C LEU A 40 27.69 0.73 25.87
N ALA A 41 28.54 1.00 26.87
CA ALA A 41 29.99 0.84 26.76
C ALA A 41 30.45 -0.63 26.58
N ALA A 42 29.64 -1.62 26.94
CA ALA A 42 29.97 -3.05 26.83
C ALA A 42 29.55 -3.70 25.49
N LEU A 43 28.84 -2.95 24.64
CA LEU A 43 28.47 -3.42 23.31
C LEU A 43 29.68 -3.28 22.34
N PRO A 44 29.89 -4.24 21.42
CA PRO A 44 30.94 -4.13 20.41
C PRO A 44 30.74 -2.85 19.58
N ALA A 45 31.82 -2.28 19.02
CA ALA A 45 31.79 -0.95 18.39
C ALA A 45 30.72 -0.78 17.29
N TRP A 46 30.35 -1.87 16.60
CA TRP A 46 29.27 -1.90 15.61
C TRP A 46 27.86 -1.81 16.20
N ALA A 47 27.69 -2.03 17.51
CA ALA A 47 26.42 -1.94 18.24
C ALA A 47 26.23 -0.58 18.95
N ARG A 48 27.15 0.38 18.78
CA ARG A 48 26.99 1.78 19.17
C ARG A 48 26.61 2.59 17.93
N SER A 49 25.33 2.79 17.66
CA SER A 49 24.88 3.27 16.37
C SER A 49 25.15 4.77 16.12
N TRP A 50 25.03 5.64 17.13
CA TRP A 50 25.49 7.03 17.09
C TRP A 50 26.07 7.52 18.41
N GLN A 51 26.99 8.48 18.35
CA GLN A 51 27.63 9.10 19.51
C GLN A 51 27.54 10.63 19.45
N VAL A 52 27.24 11.26 20.59
CA VAL A 52 27.31 12.72 20.74
C VAL A 52 28.79 13.12 20.85
N THR A 53 29.31 13.87 19.89
CA THR A 53 30.74 14.28 19.89
C THR A 53 30.94 15.62 20.58
N SER A 54 30.08 16.60 20.31
CA SER A 54 30.10 17.90 20.97
C SER A 54 28.69 18.44 21.22
N ILE A 55 28.61 19.32 22.23
CA ILE A 55 27.39 20.02 22.63
C ILE A 55 27.76 21.49 22.81
N GLU A 56 27.03 22.37 22.15
CA GLU A 56 27.15 23.82 22.29
C GLU A 56 25.80 24.40 22.72
N ARG A 57 25.85 25.45 23.54
CA ARG A 57 24.70 26.30 23.85
C ARG A 57 25.03 27.75 23.50
N SER A 58 24.27 28.33 22.59
CA SER A 58 24.49 29.67 22.05
C SER A 58 25.90 29.85 21.46
N GLY A 59 26.49 28.77 20.91
CA GLY A 59 27.85 28.76 20.36
C GLY A 59 28.97 28.55 21.39
N VAL A 60 28.63 28.33 22.66
CA VAL A 60 29.60 28.04 23.73
C VAL A 60 29.54 26.54 24.06
N PRO A 61 30.68 25.81 24.07
CA PRO A 61 30.72 24.42 24.47
C PRO A 61 30.19 24.20 25.90
N VAL A 62 29.36 23.17 26.09
CA VAL A 62 28.82 22.80 27.40
C VAL A 62 29.00 21.30 27.67
N SER A 63 29.14 20.94 28.95
CA SER A 63 29.38 19.55 29.36
C SER A 63 28.12 18.69 29.46
N LYS A 64 26.92 19.31 29.40
CA LYS A 64 25.63 18.60 29.43
C LYS A 64 24.49 19.47 28.93
N VAL A 65 23.45 18.86 28.37
CA VAL A 65 22.21 19.56 27.96
C VAL A 65 20.98 18.68 28.15
N LYS A 66 19.82 19.31 28.39
CA LYS A 66 18.53 18.61 28.38
C LYS A 66 17.97 18.62 26.96
N VAL A 67 17.49 17.47 26.50
CA VAL A 67 16.83 17.29 25.20
C VAL A 67 15.53 16.54 25.38
N ASP A 68 14.67 16.67 24.39
CA ASP A 68 13.54 15.77 24.23
C ASP A 68 14.00 14.46 23.60
N PHE A 69 13.58 13.34 24.16
CA PHE A 69 14.00 12.01 23.73
C PHE A 69 12.79 11.08 23.68
N VAL A 70 12.69 10.30 22.61
CA VAL A 70 11.77 9.16 22.51
C VAL A 70 12.61 7.92 22.25
N ALA A 71 12.45 6.91 23.08
CA ALA A 71 13.15 5.64 22.93
C ALA A 71 12.64 4.88 21.69
N PRO A 72 13.47 3.99 21.10
CA PRO A 72 13.05 3.17 19.96
C PRO A 72 11.77 2.39 20.26
N GLY A 73 10.76 2.52 19.38
CA GLY A 73 9.46 1.86 19.55
C GLY A 73 8.56 2.43 20.65
N ASP A 74 8.99 3.46 21.38
CA ASP A 74 8.16 4.16 22.35
C ASP A 74 7.41 5.33 21.67
N SER A 75 6.29 5.76 22.26
CA SER A 75 5.57 6.98 21.88
C SER A 75 5.72 8.08 22.91
N LYS A 76 6.18 7.75 24.12
CA LYS A 76 6.29 8.70 25.21
C LYS A 76 7.59 9.49 25.10
N GLN A 77 7.44 10.80 24.95
CA GLN A 77 8.54 11.74 25.05
C GLN A 77 8.97 11.91 26.51
N VAL A 78 10.28 11.87 26.75
CA VAL A 78 10.91 12.16 28.03
C VAL A 78 11.99 13.23 27.86
N THR A 79 12.24 14.00 28.91
CA THR A 79 13.41 14.89 28.93
C THR A 79 14.64 14.10 29.36
N ALA A 80 15.60 13.92 28.47
CA ALA A 80 16.87 13.24 28.72
C ALA A 80 18.00 14.25 28.94
N LEU A 81 19.00 13.87 29.76
CA LEU A 81 20.24 14.63 29.91
C LEU A 81 21.32 14.00 29.02
N LEU A 82 21.76 14.73 28.00
CA LEU A 82 22.86 14.29 27.14
C LEU A 82 24.19 14.89 27.60
N LEU A 83 25.24 14.08 27.48
CA LEU A 83 26.63 14.41 27.75
C LEU A 83 27.44 14.17 26.47
N PRO A 84 28.61 14.82 26.29
CA PRO A 84 29.56 14.36 25.29
C PRO A 84 29.86 12.87 25.50
N ARG A 85 29.99 12.14 24.40
CA ARG A 85 30.17 10.69 24.29
C ARG A 85 28.94 9.83 24.64
N SER A 86 27.79 10.42 24.97
CA SER A 86 26.54 9.67 25.08
C SER A 86 26.25 8.92 23.78
N THR A 87 25.89 7.64 23.90
CA THR A 87 25.48 6.80 22.77
C THR A 87 23.97 6.83 22.60
N LEU A 88 23.52 6.84 21.35
CA LEU A 88 22.12 6.94 20.98
C LEU A 88 21.73 5.71 20.16
N PRO A 89 20.66 5.00 20.52
CA PRO A 89 20.28 3.76 19.83
C PRO A 89 19.52 4.04 18.53
N GLU A 90 19.51 3.03 17.66
CA GLU A 90 18.67 2.97 16.45
C GLU A 90 17.18 3.02 16.79
N GLY A 91 16.43 3.81 16.04
CA GLY A 91 15.01 4.12 16.25
C GLY A 91 14.75 5.27 17.23
N ALA A 92 15.78 5.88 17.83
CA ALA A 92 15.58 6.97 18.78
C ALA A 92 15.17 8.28 18.09
N THR A 93 14.24 9.02 18.70
CA THR A 93 13.91 10.38 18.30
C THR A 93 14.55 11.39 19.24
N LEU A 94 15.20 12.41 18.67
CA LEU A 94 15.85 13.50 19.39
C LEU A 94 15.16 14.82 19.05
N GLY A 95 14.72 15.54 20.06
CA GLY A 95 14.29 16.94 19.96
C GLY A 95 15.33 17.84 20.62
N VAL A 96 15.97 18.67 19.81
CA VAL A 96 16.98 19.64 20.21
C VAL A 96 16.31 20.99 20.44
N PRO A 97 16.41 21.57 21.66
CA PRO A 97 15.77 22.84 21.96
C PRO A 97 16.54 24.01 21.33
N GLU A 98 15.90 25.18 21.32
CA GLU A 98 16.49 26.42 20.81
C GLU A 98 17.83 26.76 21.48
N GLY A 99 18.77 27.24 20.66
CA GLY A 99 20.09 27.67 21.10
C GLY A 99 21.01 26.51 21.44
N VAL A 100 20.61 25.26 21.28
CA VAL A 100 21.46 24.09 21.47
C VAL A 100 21.92 23.55 20.12
N THR A 101 23.20 23.23 20.00
CA THR A 101 23.77 22.55 18.84
C THR A 101 24.43 21.26 19.29
N LEU A 102 24.02 20.16 18.68
CA LEU A 102 24.57 18.83 18.86
C LEU A 102 25.32 18.45 17.60
N VAL A 103 26.50 17.84 17.79
CA VAL A 103 27.19 17.12 16.73
C VAL A 103 27.14 15.64 17.08
N LEU A 104 26.61 14.85 16.15
CA LEU A 104 26.50 13.41 16.24
C LEU A 104 27.48 12.78 15.25
N GLU A 105 28.09 11.68 15.64
CA GLU A 105 28.91 10.83 14.77
C GLU A 105 28.33 9.43 14.76
N SER A 106 28.08 8.89 13.57
CA SER A 106 27.63 7.51 13.41
C SER A 106 28.79 6.52 13.54
N SER A 107 28.49 5.23 13.71
CA SER A 107 29.54 4.20 13.71
C SER A 107 30.29 4.07 12.38
N ASN A 108 29.74 4.56 11.26
CA ASN A 108 30.46 4.63 9.99
C ASN A 108 31.21 5.95 9.80
N GLY A 109 31.35 6.78 10.85
CA GLY A 109 32.13 8.01 10.82
C GLY A 109 31.46 9.18 10.11
N GLN A 110 30.16 9.10 9.84
CA GLN A 110 29.39 10.21 9.26
C GLN A 110 29.04 11.21 10.35
N ARG A 111 28.95 12.51 10.01
CA ARG A 111 28.62 13.55 11.00
C ARG A 111 27.31 14.23 10.67
N VAL A 112 26.50 14.42 11.70
CA VAL A 112 25.21 15.09 11.64
C VAL A 112 25.17 16.20 12.68
N ARG A 113 24.75 17.41 12.28
CA ARG A 113 24.71 18.58 13.16
C ARG A 113 23.44 19.38 12.96
N ASN A 114 22.72 19.71 14.03
CA ASN A 114 21.61 20.68 13.93
C ASN A 114 22.10 22.13 13.93
N GLN A 115 21.32 23.03 13.36
CA GLN A 115 21.52 24.48 13.48
C GLN A 115 20.88 25.03 14.77
N LYS A 116 21.13 26.30 15.10
CA LYS A 116 20.72 26.93 16.39
C LYS A 116 19.21 26.94 16.68
N ALA A 117 18.37 26.70 15.67
CA ALA A 117 16.92 26.63 15.81
C ALA A 117 16.46 25.28 16.40
N PRO A 118 15.25 25.20 16.99
CA PRO A 118 14.65 23.93 17.40
C PRO A 118 14.65 22.92 16.25
N ALA A 119 15.08 21.70 16.53
CA ALA A 119 15.23 20.67 15.51
C ALA A 119 14.84 19.30 16.05
N ARG A 120 14.30 18.44 15.19
CA ARG A 120 13.87 17.09 15.58
C ARG A 120 14.29 16.07 14.52
N LEU A 121 14.91 14.98 14.95
CA LEU A 121 15.50 13.94 14.09
C LEU A 121 15.23 12.55 14.66
N VAL A 122 14.91 11.59 13.81
CA VAL A 122 14.90 10.16 14.12
C VAL A 122 16.15 9.52 13.52
N LEU A 123 16.84 8.74 14.33
CA LEU A 123 18.00 7.95 13.92
C LEU A 123 17.48 6.58 13.46
N LEU A 124 17.33 6.33 12.15
CA LEU A 124 16.58 5.17 11.65
C LEU A 124 17.41 3.90 11.54
N LYS A 125 18.57 3.95 10.86
CA LYS A 125 19.45 2.80 10.70
C LYS A 125 20.91 3.19 10.52
N THR A 126 21.81 2.41 11.11
CA THR A 126 23.25 2.48 10.82
C THR A 126 23.82 1.07 10.68
N GLY A 127 24.41 0.78 9.53
CA GLY A 127 25.08 -0.50 9.26
C GLY A 127 26.27 -0.36 8.31
N PRO A 128 27.02 -1.45 8.06
CA PRO A 128 28.22 -1.41 7.24
C PRO A 128 27.98 -0.94 5.78
N GLU A 129 26.78 -1.16 5.27
CA GLU A 129 26.38 -0.78 3.91
C GLU A 129 25.88 0.66 3.81
N GLY A 130 25.35 1.25 4.88
CA GLY A 130 24.73 2.57 4.79
C GLY A 130 23.99 3.05 6.03
N GLU A 131 23.38 4.23 5.90
CA GLU A 131 22.69 4.94 6.99
C GLU A 131 21.37 5.55 6.55
N SER A 132 20.43 5.67 7.49
CA SER A 132 19.13 6.31 7.26
C SER A 132 18.72 7.20 8.43
N TYR A 133 18.12 8.33 8.09
CA TYR A 133 17.68 9.37 9.02
C TYR A 133 16.28 9.86 8.65
N LYS A 134 15.46 10.26 9.62
CA LYS A 134 14.21 10.99 9.37
C LYS A 134 14.21 12.34 10.04
N VAL A 135 14.23 13.41 9.25
CA VAL A 135 14.08 14.77 9.76
C VAL A 135 12.60 14.99 10.07
N LEU A 136 12.28 15.42 11.29
CA LEU A 136 10.91 15.73 11.72
C LEU A 136 10.67 17.24 11.84
N ALA A 137 11.73 18.02 12.09
CA ALA A 137 11.68 19.47 12.10
C ALA A 137 13.09 20.07 12.08
N GLY A 138 13.16 21.33 11.62
CA GLY A 138 14.34 22.15 11.74
C GLY A 138 15.43 21.77 10.74
N ARG A 139 16.60 22.37 10.93
CA ARG A 139 17.67 22.41 9.95
C ARG A 139 18.88 21.60 10.41
N TRP A 140 19.29 20.64 9.58
CA TRP A 140 20.35 19.66 9.85
C TRP A 140 21.40 19.69 8.74
N LEU A 141 22.66 19.68 9.13
CA LEU A 141 23.81 19.54 8.25
C LEU A 141 24.30 18.08 8.32
N PHE A 142 24.36 17.44 7.17
CA PHE A 142 24.86 16.09 6.99
C PHE A 142 26.20 16.15 6.26
N LYS A 143 27.23 15.53 6.84
CA LYS A 143 28.55 15.38 6.25
C LYS A 143 28.84 13.90 6.06
N VAL A 144 28.85 13.46 4.81
CA VAL A 144 29.12 12.07 4.43
C VAL A 144 30.58 11.97 3.99
N PHE A 145 31.45 11.44 4.86
CA PHE A 145 32.89 11.29 4.63
C PHE A 145 33.23 9.95 3.98
N ASN A 146 32.70 8.86 4.54
CA ASN A 146 33.02 7.52 4.06
C ASN A 146 32.05 7.11 2.94
N ARG A 147 32.58 6.39 1.96
CA ARG A 147 31.77 5.75 0.91
C ARG A 147 30.85 4.72 1.56
N LEU A 148 29.54 4.95 1.42
CA LEU A 148 28.48 4.01 1.76
C LEU A 148 27.80 3.57 0.47
N ASP A 149 27.16 2.42 0.50
CA ASP A 149 26.29 1.96 -0.59
C ASP A 149 24.99 2.79 -0.61
N PHE A 150 24.52 3.29 0.55
CA PHE A 150 23.43 4.26 0.65
C PHE A 150 23.58 5.24 1.83
N PHE A 151 23.03 6.45 1.69
CA PHE A 151 22.88 7.43 2.77
C PHE A 151 21.58 8.21 2.57
N ASN A 152 20.61 7.94 3.43
CA ASN A 152 19.21 8.26 3.19
C ASN A 152 18.69 9.26 4.22
N VAL A 153 18.14 10.38 3.76
CA VAL A 153 17.54 11.41 4.61
C VAL A 153 16.10 11.61 4.19
N GLN A 154 15.19 11.12 5.03
CA GLN A 154 13.75 11.16 4.82
C GLN A 154 13.16 12.39 5.50
N ALA A 155 12.30 13.10 4.80
CA ALA A 155 11.29 13.98 5.36
C ALA A 155 9.96 13.22 5.40
N ASP A 156 8.83 13.93 5.20
CA ASP A 156 7.52 13.29 5.12
C ASP A 156 7.43 12.38 3.87
N THR A 157 7.33 12.98 2.69
CA THR A 157 7.26 12.27 1.39
C THR A 157 8.51 12.47 0.54
N VAL A 158 9.45 13.29 1.01
CA VAL A 158 10.68 13.62 0.29
C VAL A 158 11.82 12.77 0.83
N HIS A 159 12.55 12.12 -0.07
CA HIS A 159 13.70 11.31 0.27
C HIS A 159 14.95 11.83 -0.44
N ALA A 160 16.02 12.07 0.31
CA ALA A 160 17.27 12.56 -0.23
C ALA A 160 18.38 11.53 -0.04
N GLN A 161 19.13 11.26 -1.12
CA GLN A 161 20.17 10.25 -1.15
C GLN A 161 21.51 10.84 -1.63
N THR A 162 22.60 10.41 -1.01
CA THR A 162 23.92 10.84 -1.46
C THR A 162 25.08 9.90 -1.10
N GLN A 163 26.24 10.15 -1.69
CA GLN A 163 27.51 9.54 -1.37
C GLN A 163 28.61 10.62 -1.37
N GLY A 164 29.42 10.71 -0.31
CA GLY A 164 30.58 11.63 -0.28
C GLY A 164 30.21 13.12 -0.37
N THR A 165 29.07 13.52 0.18
CA THR A 165 28.47 14.85 -0.01
C THR A 165 28.23 15.54 1.32
N GLU A 166 28.37 16.86 1.30
CA GLU A 166 27.92 17.73 2.38
C GLU A 166 26.68 18.49 1.91
N PHE A 167 25.60 18.35 2.67
CA PHE A 167 24.36 19.04 2.37
C PHE A 167 23.59 19.35 3.63
N LEU A 168 22.75 20.36 3.49
CA LEU A 168 21.80 20.76 4.49
C LEU A 168 20.42 20.23 4.11
N ALA A 169 19.69 19.68 5.07
CA ALA A 169 18.26 19.41 4.97
C ALA A 169 17.52 20.22 6.02
N GLU A 170 16.51 20.97 5.60
CA GLU A 170 15.61 21.72 6.47
C GLU A 170 14.18 21.25 6.26
N LEU A 171 13.52 20.86 7.34
CA LEU A 171 12.11 20.53 7.31
C LEU A 171 11.32 21.58 8.08
N ASN A 172 10.36 22.21 7.41
CA ASN A 172 9.43 23.14 8.01
C ASN A 172 8.00 22.56 7.95
N PRO A 173 7.56 21.84 9.00
CA PRO A 173 6.21 21.27 9.03
C PRO A 173 5.10 22.32 8.89
N GLY A 174 5.31 23.53 9.41
CA GLY A 174 4.31 24.61 9.33
C GLY A 174 4.13 25.18 7.92
N ALA A 175 5.17 25.09 7.07
CA ALA A 175 5.12 25.47 5.67
C ALA A 175 4.88 24.29 4.71
N ALA A 176 4.76 23.06 5.24
CA ALA A 176 4.68 21.83 4.46
C ALA A 176 5.79 21.72 3.39
N GLU A 177 7.02 22.11 3.73
CA GLU A 177 8.13 22.23 2.79
C GLU A 177 9.42 21.58 3.34
N ALA A 178 10.14 20.88 2.47
CA ALA A 178 11.51 20.45 2.67
C ALA A 178 12.46 21.26 1.77
N ARG A 179 13.61 21.66 2.33
CA ARG A 179 14.65 22.37 1.59
C ARG A 179 15.98 21.65 1.69
N TYR A 180 16.69 21.61 0.58
CA TYR A 180 18.01 21.01 0.50
C TYR A 180 19.01 21.95 -0.15
N LEU A 181 20.16 22.13 0.49
CA LEU A 181 21.27 22.91 -0.05
C LEU A 181 22.53 22.06 -0.04
N VAL A 182 23.06 21.78 -1.23
CA VAL A 182 24.30 21.01 -1.40
C VAL A 182 25.48 21.96 -1.37
N THR A 183 26.41 21.75 -0.45
CA THR A 183 27.63 22.57 -0.34
C THR A 183 28.87 21.86 -0.89
N GLN A 184 28.84 20.53 -0.98
CA GLN A 184 29.89 19.74 -1.60
C GLN A 184 29.28 18.45 -2.15
N GLY A 185 29.64 18.05 -3.37
CA GLY A 185 29.16 16.80 -3.98
C GLY A 185 27.81 16.98 -4.67
N SER A 186 26.96 15.95 -4.60
CA SER A 186 25.64 15.95 -5.23
C SER A 186 24.61 15.16 -4.42
N LEU A 187 23.35 15.58 -4.47
CA LEU A 187 22.22 14.99 -3.76
C LEU A 187 21.13 14.62 -4.77
N LEU A 188 20.59 13.41 -4.68
CA LEU A 188 19.38 13.03 -5.41
C LEU A 188 18.19 13.17 -4.46
N VAL A 189 17.24 14.03 -4.82
CA VAL A 189 16.02 14.26 -4.04
C VAL A 189 14.82 13.67 -4.79
N ARG A 190 14.20 12.67 -4.19
CA ARG A 190 12.99 11.99 -4.65
C ARG A 190 11.78 12.57 -3.93
N HIS A 191 10.73 12.92 -4.65
CA HIS A 191 9.50 13.41 -4.07
C HIS A 191 8.30 13.04 -4.96
N PRO A 192 7.09 12.92 -4.39
CA PRO A 192 5.89 12.75 -5.20
C PRO A 192 5.60 14.02 -5.99
N GLY A 193 4.97 13.87 -7.15
CA GLY A 193 4.36 14.96 -7.90
C GLY A 193 3.17 14.47 -8.69
N LEU A 194 2.34 15.41 -9.14
CA LEU A 194 1.13 15.10 -9.91
C LEU A 194 1.29 15.42 -11.39
N VAL A 195 0.74 14.56 -12.22
CA VAL A 195 0.56 14.77 -13.65
C VAL A 195 -0.92 14.72 -13.96
N GLN A 196 -1.41 15.73 -14.66
CA GLN A 196 -2.77 15.72 -15.20
C GLN A 196 -2.76 15.29 -16.64
N VAL A 197 -3.59 14.30 -16.97
CA VAL A 197 -3.86 13.92 -18.36
C VAL A 197 -5.36 13.94 -18.59
N VAL A 198 -5.78 14.67 -19.63
CA VAL A 198 -7.15 14.60 -20.11
C VAL A 198 -7.36 13.24 -20.79
N ARG A 199 -8.32 12.47 -20.28
CA ARG A 199 -8.72 11.16 -20.79
C ARG A 199 -9.52 11.28 -22.08
N ASP A 200 -9.67 10.17 -22.80
CA ASP A 200 -10.40 10.12 -24.07
C ASP A 200 -11.90 10.49 -23.92
N ASP A 201 -12.46 10.33 -22.72
CA ASP A 201 -13.83 10.74 -22.35
C ASP A 201 -13.95 12.21 -21.91
N GLY A 202 -12.85 12.98 -21.97
CA GLY A 202 -12.79 14.39 -21.58
C GLY A 202 -12.62 14.63 -20.08
N THR A 203 -12.58 13.58 -19.26
CA THR A 203 -12.32 13.71 -17.81
C THR A 203 -10.84 13.98 -17.52
N LEU A 204 -10.56 14.67 -16.43
CA LEU A 204 -9.19 14.89 -15.94
C LEU A 204 -8.80 13.73 -15.03
N GLY A 205 -7.67 13.09 -15.33
CA GLY A 205 -7.03 12.12 -14.45
C GLY A 205 -5.78 12.71 -13.80
N ASP A 206 -5.76 12.75 -12.48
CA ASP A 206 -4.56 13.05 -11.70
C ASP A 206 -3.77 11.76 -11.49
N THR A 207 -2.48 11.77 -11.84
CA THR A 207 -1.56 10.65 -11.66
C THR A 207 -0.43 11.07 -10.76
N GLU A 208 -0.28 10.42 -9.62
CA GLU A 208 0.91 10.57 -8.80
C GLU A 208 2.08 9.82 -9.44
N ILE A 209 3.20 10.52 -9.58
CA ILE A 209 4.47 9.99 -10.08
C ILE A 209 5.58 10.30 -9.09
N GLN A 210 6.68 9.56 -9.16
CA GLN A 210 7.90 9.87 -8.43
C GLN A 210 8.82 10.74 -9.28
N ILE A 211 9.16 11.93 -8.77
CA ILE A 211 10.08 12.87 -9.40
C ILE A 211 11.43 12.78 -8.70
N THR A 212 12.50 12.64 -9.48
CA THR A 212 13.88 12.67 -8.97
C THR A 212 14.58 13.93 -9.47
N THR A 213 15.00 14.77 -8.54
CA THR A 213 15.75 16.00 -8.79
C THR A 213 17.20 15.83 -8.33
N ARG A 214 18.16 16.07 -9.21
CA ARG A 214 19.59 16.10 -8.85
C ARG A 214 19.99 17.53 -8.49
N LEU A 215 20.56 17.70 -7.30
CA LEU A 215 21.17 18.94 -6.83
C LEU A 215 22.69 18.75 -6.74
N VAL A 216 23.47 19.72 -7.20
CA VAL A 216 24.94 19.71 -7.10
C VAL A 216 25.43 20.94 -6.35
N ALA A 217 26.67 20.88 -5.85
CA ALA A 217 27.27 22.02 -5.18
C ALA A 217 27.32 23.25 -6.10
N GLY A 218 26.76 24.37 -5.63
CA GLY A 218 26.64 25.62 -6.41
C GLY A 218 25.24 25.85 -6.98
N ASP A 219 24.38 24.83 -6.99
CA ASP A 219 22.97 25.01 -7.33
C ASP A 219 22.25 25.90 -6.30
N PRO A 220 21.14 26.55 -6.71
CA PRO A 220 20.22 27.15 -5.76
C PRO A 220 19.72 26.12 -4.73
N GLU A 221 19.25 26.62 -3.59
CA GLU A 221 18.55 25.79 -2.61
C GLU A 221 17.32 25.13 -3.26
N GLY A 222 17.30 23.79 -3.28
CA GLY A 222 16.17 23.00 -3.76
C GLY A 222 15.03 23.05 -2.75
N ARG A 223 13.81 23.29 -3.23
CA ARG A 223 12.60 23.42 -2.42
C ARG A 223 11.56 22.44 -2.93
N PHE A 224 10.98 21.67 -2.01
CA PHE A 224 10.08 20.57 -2.32
C PHE A 224 8.89 20.62 -1.39
N ALA A 225 7.67 20.60 -1.93
CA ALA A 225 6.48 20.45 -1.10
C ALA A 225 6.45 19.04 -0.49
N LEU A 226 5.95 18.95 0.74
CA LEU A 226 5.71 17.67 1.42
C LEU A 226 4.35 17.07 1.04
N THR A 227 3.49 17.88 0.44
CA THR A 227 2.19 17.45 -0.06
C THR A 227 2.27 17.25 -1.57
N PRO A 228 1.59 16.22 -2.13
CA PRO A 228 1.66 15.90 -3.56
C PRO A 228 1.03 16.95 -4.50
N VAL A 229 0.62 18.13 -4.01
CA VAL A 229 -0.10 19.16 -4.79
C VAL A 229 0.79 19.84 -5.86
N ASP A 230 2.09 19.54 -5.89
CA ASP A 230 2.99 20.05 -6.92
C ASP A 230 2.74 19.32 -8.26
N TYR A 231 1.96 19.97 -9.13
CA TYR A 231 1.76 19.52 -10.50
C TYR A 231 3.04 19.72 -11.32
N LEU A 232 3.61 18.64 -11.84
CA LEU A 232 4.71 18.68 -12.79
C LEU A 232 4.25 19.27 -14.12
N ALA A 233 3.13 18.77 -14.63
CA ALA A 233 2.57 19.14 -15.92
C ALA A 233 1.10 18.76 -16.02
N ARG A 234 0.39 19.49 -16.88
CA ARG A 234 -0.94 19.14 -17.37
C ARG A 234 -0.85 18.94 -18.87
N PHE A 235 -1.34 17.79 -19.33
CA PHE A 235 -1.37 17.38 -20.72
C PHE A 235 -2.82 17.36 -21.22
N GLY A 236 -3.04 17.93 -22.40
CA GLY A 236 -4.33 17.93 -23.07
C GLY A 236 -4.71 16.57 -23.67
N SER A 237 -3.76 15.61 -23.71
CA SER A 237 -4.02 14.24 -24.14
C SER A 237 -2.93 13.28 -23.67
N TYR A 238 -3.21 11.97 -23.74
CA TYR A 238 -2.20 10.93 -23.53
C TYR A 238 -1.01 11.06 -24.50
N ALA A 239 -1.27 11.36 -25.77
CA ALA A 239 -0.21 11.47 -26.78
C ALA A 239 0.80 12.59 -26.44
N GLU A 240 0.30 13.70 -25.89
CA GLU A 240 1.14 14.81 -25.42
C GLU A 240 2.00 14.40 -24.20
N ALA A 241 1.38 13.72 -23.22
CA ALA A 241 2.11 13.17 -22.07
C ALA A 241 3.20 12.18 -22.52
N GLN A 242 2.86 11.26 -23.42
CA GLN A 242 3.81 10.29 -23.96
C GLN A 242 4.99 11.00 -24.63
N THR A 243 4.72 11.95 -25.53
CA THR A 243 5.77 12.72 -26.22
C THR A 243 6.68 13.44 -25.23
N PHE A 244 6.12 14.03 -24.17
CA PHE A 244 6.89 14.73 -23.14
C PHE A 244 7.85 13.82 -22.38
N PHE A 245 7.38 12.64 -21.94
CA PHE A 245 8.22 11.71 -21.17
C PHE A 245 9.24 11.01 -22.06
N GLU A 246 8.87 10.63 -23.29
CA GLU A 246 9.79 10.02 -24.26
C GLU A 246 10.90 10.99 -24.66
N ALA A 247 10.59 12.26 -24.94
CA ALA A 247 11.61 13.25 -25.30
C ALA A 247 12.62 13.49 -24.15
N ARG A 248 12.16 13.47 -22.89
CA ARG A 248 13.03 13.58 -21.71
C ARG A 248 13.83 12.32 -21.45
N HIS A 249 13.23 11.15 -21.66
CA HIS A 249 13.96 9.88 -21.63
C HIS A 249 15.12 9.92 -22.63
N ASP A 250 14.86 10.27 -23.89
CA ASP A 250 15.88 10.32 -24.93
C ASP A 250 16.95 11.38 -24.64
N ALA A 251 16.58 12.52 -24.06
CA ALA A 251 17.54 13.53 -23.61
C ALA A 251 18.45 12.97 -22.50
N ALA A 252 17.88 12.34 -21.47
CA ALA A 252 18.64 11.72 -20.40
C ALA A 252 19.58 10.62 -20.93
N VAL A 253 19.13 9.80 -21.89
CA VAL A 253 19.99 8.81 -22.56
C VAL A 253 21.16 9.48 -23.30
N ARG A 254 20.91 10.55 -24.05
CA ARG A 254 21.97 11.31 -24.74
C ARG A 254 22.99 11.92 -23.77
N ASP A 255 22.52 12.37 -22.62
CA ASP A 255 23.34 12.98 -21.57
C ASP A 255 24.05 11.93 -20.69
N GLY A 256 23.81 10.64 -20.91
CA GLY A 256 24.36 9.55 -20.11
C GLY A 256 23.77 9.42 -18.71
N ASP A 257 22.61 10.06 -18.47
CA ASP A 257 21.85 9.97 -17.22
C ASP A 257 20.88 8.78 -17.24
N SER A 258 21.43 7.59 -16.99
CA SER A 258 20.64 6.34 -16.95
C SER A 258 19.52 6.38 -15.89
N ALA A 259 19.74 7.05 -14.76
CA ALA A 259 18.74 7.16 -13.70
C ALA A 259 17.58 8.06 -14.13
N GLY A 260 17.88 9.22 -14.72
CA GLY A 260 16.88 10.09 -15.34
C GLY A 260 16.08 9.38 -16.43
N ALA A 261 16.77 8.65 -17.31
CA ALA A 261 16.14 7.88 -18.39
C ALA A 261 15.17 6.82 -17.85
N PHE A 262 15.59 6.03 -16.86
CA PHE A 262 14.75 5.04 -16.19
C PHE A 262 13.51 5.69 -15.55
N ASN A 263 13.70 6.78 -14.80
CA ASN A 263 12.62 7.47 -14.11
C ASN A 263 11.56 8.02 -15.07
N MET A 264 11.94 8.50 -16.26
CA MET A 264 10.98 8.97 -17.26
C MET A 264 10.10 7.83 -17.79
N LEU A 265 10.65 6.63 -17.98
CA LEU A 265 9.86 5.46 -18.38
C LEU A 265 8.96 4.98 -17.24
N MET A 266 9.43 5.01 -15.99
CA MET A 266 8.59 4.70 -14.82
C MET A 266 7.40 5.65 -14.71
N ALA A 267 7.63 6.97 -14.86
CA ALA A 267 6.57 7.97 -14.83
C ALA A 267 5.56 7.79 -15.98
N LEU A 268 6.06 7.52 -17.20
CA LEU A 268 5.19 7.22 -18.35
C LEU A 268 4.34 5.97 -18.11
N GLY A 269 4.93 4.91 -17.57
CA GLY A 269 4.22 3.69 -17.21
C GLY A 269 3.13 3.93 -16.14
N ASP A 270 3.42 4.74 -15.13
CA ASP A 270 2.44 5.11 -14.10
C ASP A 270 1.27 5.93 -14.69
N VAL A 271 1.54 6.82 -15.66
CA VAL A 271 0.51 7.51 -16.45
C VAL A 271 -0.30 6.53 -17.30
N GLN A 272 0.32 5.53 -17.91
CA GLN A 272 -0.40 4.51 -18.67
C GLN A 272 -1.31 3.66 -17.75
N LEU A 273 -0.86 3.31 -16.54
CA LEU A 273 -1.69 2.61 -15.56
C LEU A 273 -2.92 3.43 -15.14
N SER A 274 -2.77 4.74 -14.88
CA SER A 274 -3.89 5.60 -14.45
C SER A 274 -4.94 5.82 -15.55
N LEU A 275 -4.56 5.60 -16.80
CA LEU A 275 -5.40 5.64 -17.98
C LEU A 275 -5.93 4.25 -18.39
N ALA A 276 -5.74 3.24 -17.55
CA ALA A 276 -6.12 1.84 -17.81
C ALA A 276 -5.49 1.23 -19.09
N ARG A 277 -4.34 1.75 -19.53
CA ARG A 277 -3.56 1.25 -20.67
C ARG A 277 -2.55 0.20 -20.22
N ALA A 278 -3.07 -0.92 -19.71
CA ALA A 278 -2.28 -1.93 -19.01
C ALA A 278 -1.14 -2.54 -19.85
N GLU A 279 -1.37 -2.74 -21.15
CA GLU A 279 -0.37 -3.34 -22.03
C GLU A 279 0.73 -2.35 -22.43
N ASP A 280 0.37 -1.09 -22.72
CA ASP A 280 1.34 -0.01 -22.95
C ASP A 280 2.23 0.18 -21.71
N ALA A 281 1.62 0.16 -20.51
CA ALA A 281 2.31 0.23 -19.23
C ALA A 281 3.32 -0.92 -19.07
N ARG A 282 2.91 -2.17 -19.33
CA ARG A 282 3.82 -3.32 -19.26
C ARG A 282 5.02 -3.14 -20.18
N VAL A 283 4.80 -2.82 -21.45
CA VAL A 283 5.88 -2.65 -22.43
C VAL A 283 6.83 -1.53 -21.99
N THR A 284 6.31 -0.43 -21.48
CA THR A 284 7.12 0.69 -20.98
C THR A 284 7.94 0.31 -19.76
N PHE A 285 7.36 -0.42 -18.80
CA PHE A 285 8.08 -0.94 -17.64
C PHE A 285 9.15 -1.98 -18.03
N GLU A 286 8.89 -2.84 -19.02
CA GLU A 286 9.90 -3.77 -19.54
C GLU A 286 11.05 -3.05 -20.25
N ARG A 287 10.78 -1.96 -20.97
CA ARG A 287 11.82 -1.06 -21.49
C ARG A 287 12.64 -0.44 -20.36
N ALA A 288 11.99 -0.02 -19.28
CA ALA A 288 12.67 0.50 -18.09
C ALA A 288 13.56 -0.58 -17.46
N ALA A 289 13.07 -1.82 -17.35
CA ALA A 289 13.85 -2.97 -16.85
C ALA A 289 15.11 -3.21 -17.69
N ALA A 290 14.96 -3.28 -19.02
CA ALA A 290 16.06 -3.53 -19.94
C ALA A 290 17.15 -2.44 -19.86
N SER A 291 16.77 -1.19 -19.58
CA SER A 291 17.73 -0.10 -19.39
C SER A 291 18.61 -0.26 -18.14
N GLN A 292 18.18 -1.06 -17.16
CA GLN A 292 18.96 -1.37 -15.96
C GLN A 292 19.87 -2.60 -16.10
N GLU A 293 19.64 -3.48 -17.08
CA GLU A 293 20.39 -4.75 -17.23
C GLU A 293 21.83 -4.57 -17.78
N ALA A 294 22.20 -3.38 -18.24
CA ALA A 294 23.51 -3.09 -18.81
C ALA A 294 24.66 -2.97 -17.77
N ALA A 295 24.37 -2.89 -16.47
CA ALA A 295 25.38 -2.84 -15.40
C ALA A 295 24.89 -3.51 -14.09
N PRO A 296 25.80 -4.01 -13.22
CA PRO A 296 25.42 -4.47 -11.89
C PRO A 296 24.92 -3.29 -11.04
N PRO A 297 23.86 -3.48 -10.23
CA PRO A 297 23.24 -2.38 -9.53
C PRO A 297 24.18 -1.70 -8.51
N ARG A 298 24.28 -0.38 -8.55
CA ARG A 298 25.00 0.45 -7.57
C ARG A 298 24.04 1.44 -6.91
N GLY A 299 24.05 1.53 -5.58
CA GLY A 299 23.15 2.42 -4.83
C GLY A 299 21.70 1.93 -4.80
N ASP A 300 20.73 2.82 -5.01
CA ASP A 300 19.27 2.56 -4.88
C ASP A 300 18.66 1.69 -5.99
N GLU A 301 19.46 1.11 -6.88
CA GLU A 301 18.96 0.30 -7.99
C GLU A 301 18.19 -0.96 -7.54
N ALA A 302 18.56 -1.54 -6.39
CA ALA A 302 17.79 -2.65 -5.80
C ALA A 302 16.37 -2.22 -5.38
N TYR A 303 16.23 -0.98 -4.89
CA TYR A 303 14.92 -0.41 -4.56
C TYR A 303 14.10 -0.19 -5.82
N TRP A 304 14.68 0.40 -6.87
CA TRP A 304 13.95 0.64 -8.12
C TRP A 304 13.55 -0.63 -8.84
N ARG A 305 14.36 -1.70 -8.74
CA ARG A 305 13.97 -3.02 -9.22
C ARG A 305 12.75 -3.56 -8.49
N ALA A 306 12.69 -3.41 -7.17
CA ALA A 306 11.53 -3.81 -6.38
C ALA A 306 10.28 -3.01 -6.75
N VAL A 307 10.39 -1.68 -6.85
CA VAL A 307 9.29 -0.81 -7.30
C VAL A 307 8.81 -1.22 -8.71
N LEU A 308 9.74 -1.46 -9.63
CA LEU A 308 9.42 -1.90 -10.99
C LEU A 308 8.64 -3.22 -11.02
N GLN A 309 9.00 -4.19 -10.17
CA GLN A 309 8.21 -5.41 -10.02
C GLN A 309 6.80 -5.10 -9.52
N GLY A 310 6.62 -4.22 -8.54
CA GLY A 310 5.29 -3.77 -8.10
C GLY A 310 4.47 -3.16 -9.24
N ARG A 311 5.08 -2.31 -10.05
CA ARG A 311 4.44 -1.68 -11.23
C ARG A 311 4.06 -2.68 -12.32
N LEU A 312 4.94 -3.62 -12.65
CA LEU A 312 4.62 -4.74 -13.54
C LEU A 312 3.47 -5.60 -13.00
N GLY A 313 3.41 -5.80 -11.68
CA GLY A 313 2.30 -6.48 -11.01
C GLY A 313 0.98 -5.75 -11.19
N ARG A 314 0.97 -4.42 -11.04
CA ARG A 314 -0.23 -3.58 -11.28
C ARG A 314 -0.66 -3.63 -12.74
N ALA A 315 0.28 -3.55 -13.69
CA ALA A 315 -0.01 -3.69 -15.12
C ALA A 315 -0.61 -5.06 -15.44
N ALA A 316 -0.04 -6.14 -14.90
CA ALA A 316 -0.55 -7.49 -15.07
C ALA A 316 -1.96 -7.65 -14.48
N LEU A 317 -2.22 -7.07 -13.30
CA LEU A 317 -3.53 -7.11 -12.65
C LEU A 317 -4.61 -6.41 -13.51
N LEU A 318 -4.33 -5.20 -14.02
CA LEU A 318 -5.24 -4.49 -14.93
C LEU A 318 -5.46 -5.22 -16.26
N ALA A 319 -4.45 -5.95 -16.73
CA ALA A 319 -4.54 -6.79 -17.92
C ALA A 319 -5.23 -8.15 -17.67
N ASN A 320 -5.77 -8.40 -16.46
CA ASN A 320 -6.34 -9.68 -16.03
C ASN A 320 -5.37 -10.87 -16.10
N ARG A 321 -4.05 -10.63 -16.07
CA ARG A 321 -3.00 -11.65 -15.99
C ARG A 321 -2.66 -11.92 -14.52
N PHE A 322 -3.57 -12.57 -13.82
CA PHE A 322 -3.48 -12.67 -12.35
C PHE A 322 -2.26 -13.47 -11.86
N ASP A 323 -1.85 -14.52 -12.59
CA ASP A 323 -0.65 -15.29 -12.24
C ASP A 323 0.62 -14.45 -12.36
N ASP A 324 0.71 -13.61 -13.39
CA ASP A 324 1.83 -12.68 -13.56
C ASP A 324 1.83 -11.62 -12.45
N ALA A 325 0.64 -11.09 -12.11
CA ALA A 325 0.49 -10.16 -11.00
C ALA A 325 0.98 -10.77 -9.68
N VAL A 326 0.57 -12.00 -9.36
CA VAL A 326 1.02 -12.73 -8.17
C VAL A 326 2.55 -12.88 -8.15
N ARG A 327 3.16 -13.26 -9.28
CA ARG A 327 4.63 -13.39 -9.38
C ARG A 327 5.34 -12.07 -9.14
N HIS A 328 4.89 -11.00 -9.80
CA HIS A 328 5.50 -9.68 -9.72
C HIS A 328 5.36 -9.05 -8.33
N PHE A 329 4.18 -9.09 -7.70
CA PHE A 329 4.02 -8.57 -6.34
C PHE A 329 4.83 -9.39 -5.32
N SER A 330 4.87 -10.72 -5.47
CA SER A 330 5.71 -11.57 -4.61
C SER A 330 7.20 -11.22 -4.73
N ALA A 331 7.68 -11.01 -5.96
CA ALA A 331 9.05 -10.58 -6.22
C ALA A 331 9.34 -9.19 -5.62
N SER A 332 8.43 -8.23 -5.78
CA SER A 332 8.55 -6.89 -5.18
C SER A 332 8.65 -6.96 -3.66
N ILE A 333 7.76 -7.71 -2.99
CA ILE A 333 7.81 -7.90 -1.53
C ILE A 333 9.12 -8.52 -1.09
N GLN A 334 9.58 -9.58 -1.79
CA GLN A 334 10.85 -10.24 -1.45
C GLN A 334 12.04 -9.28 -1.59
N GLN A 335 12.08 -8.50 -2.68
CA GLN A 335 13.15 -7.56 -2.95
C GLN A 335 13.14 -6.40 -1.95
N HIS A 336 11.97 -5.81 -1.64
CA HIS A 336 11.84 -4.78 -0.61
C HIS A 336 12.26 -5.29 0.77
N ARG A 337 11.92 -6.53 1.15
CA ARG A 337 12.36 -7.15 2.42
C ARG A 337 13.86 -7.41 2.48
N ALA A 338 14.51 -7.57 1.32
CA ALA A 338 15.96 -7.73 1.24
C ALA A 338 16.71 -6.39 1.28
N LEU A 339 16.01 -5.26 1.16
CA LEU A 339 16.65 -3.95 1.25
C LEU A 339 17.16 -3.69 2.67
N PRO A 340 18.35 -3.10 2.80
CA PRO A 340 18.88 -2.75 4.10
C PRO A 340 18.13 -1.58 4.75
N SER A 341 17.44 -0.70 4.04
CA SER A 341 16.74 0.46 4.64
C SER A 341 15.27 0.15 4.99
N ARG A 342 14.69 0.95 5.89
CA ARG A 342 13.23 0.92 6.16
C ARG A 342 12.37 1.45 4.99
N GLU A 343 12.98 1.87 3.89
CA GLU A 343 12.26 2.40 2.71
C GLU A 343 11.36 1.36 2.04
N GLY A 344 11.66 0.09 2.23
CA GLY A 344 10.81 -1.00 1.76
C GLY A 344 9.56 -1.23 2.61
N GLU A 345 9.49 -0.76 3.88
CA GLU A 345 8.41 -1.16 4.81
C GLU A 345 7.02 -0.76 4.30
N HIS A 346 6.84 0.51 3.87
CA HIS A 346 5.56 0.96 3.30
C HIS A 346 5.25 0.32 1.94
N SER A 347 6.29 0.07 1.13
CA SER A 347 6.11 -0.59 -0.16
C SER A 347 5.69 -2.05 -0.01
N VAL A 348 6.15 -2.74 1.05
CA VAL A 348 5.72 -4.11 1.39
C VAL A 348 4.24 -4.14 1.80
N GLU A 349 3.74 -3.10 2.47
CA GLU A 349 2.33 -3.00 2.85
C GLU A 349 1.44 -2.82 1.62
N GLU A 350 1.78 -1.87 0.74
CA GLU A 350 1.08 -1.64 -0.53
C GLU A 350 1.08 -2.91 -1.39
N GLU A 351 2.24 -3.53 -1.57
CA GLU A 351 2.34 -4.74 -2.39
C GLU A 351 1.69 -5.96 -1.76
N GLY A 352 1.65 -6.04 -0.42
CA GLY A 352 0.90 -7.06 0.30
C GLY A 352 -0.60 -6.96 0.01
N THR A 353 -1.16 -5.74 0.06
CA THR A 353 -2.56 -5.49 -0.31
C THR A 353 -2.81 -5.83 -1.78
N ASN A 354 -1.91 -5.42 -2.68
CA ASN A 354 -2.03 -5.70 -4.11
C ASN A 354 -1.93 -7.21 -4.41
N LEU A 355 -1.07 -7.95 -3.71
CA LEU A 355 -0.94 -9.40 -3.81
C LEU A 355 -2.19 -10.12 -3.30
N ALA A 356 -2.76 -9.67 -2.18
CA ALA A 356 -4.03 -10.20 -1.67
C ALA A 356 -5.16 -10.02 -2.70
N ARG A 357 -5.21 -8.84 -3.35
CA ARG A 357 -6.16 -8.56 -4.44
C ARG A 357 -5.92 -9.45 -5.67
N ALA A 358 -4.67 -9.69 -6.04
CA ALA A 358 -4.32 -10.60 -7.14
C ALA A 358 -4.73 -12.05 -6.84
N TYR A 359 -4.56 -12.52 -5.60
CA TYR A 359 -5.06 -13.82 -5.16
C TYR A 359 -6.59 -13.91 -5.21
N GLN A 360 -7.29 -12.88 -4.74
CA GLN A 360 -8.75 -12.81 -4.83
C GLN A 360 -9.22 -12.88 -6.29
N ALA A 361 -8.62 -12.11 -7.19
CA ALA A 361 -8.96 -12.12 -8.61
C ALA A 361 -8.62 -13.45 -9.31
N SER A 362 -7.65 -14.20 -8.77
CA SER A 362 -7.33 -15.57 -9.22
C SER A 362 -8.30 -16.63 -8.67
N GLY A 363 -9.24 -16.24 -7.79
CA GLY A 363 -10.12 -17.17 -7.08
C GLY A 363 -9.43 -18.00 -5.99
N LEU A 364 -8.25 -17.57 -5.53
CA LEU A 364 -7.46 -18.19 -4.46
C LEU A 364 -7.75 -17.48 -3.14
N TYR A 365 -8.99 -17.61 -2.66
CA TYR A 365 -9.53 -16.92 -1.49
C TYR A 365 -8.80 -17.27 -0.18
N GLY A 366 -8.27 -18.48 -0.04
CA GLY A 366 -7.44 -18.88 1.10
C GLY A 366 -6.08 -18.19 1.09
N CYS A 367 -5.44 -18.06 -0.08
CA CYS A 367 -4.23 -17.25 -0.25
C CYS A 367 -4.50 -15.77 0.06
N ALA A 368 -5.59 -15.22 -0.50
CA ALA A 368 -5.97 -13.82 -0.32
C ALA A 368 -6.17 -13.47 1.16
N THR A 369 -6.91 -14.31 1.89
CA THR A 369 -7.16 -14.12 3.33
C THR A 369 -5.86 -14.12 4.13
N ARG A 370 -4.96 -15.08 3.88
CA ARG A 370 -3.67 -15.18 4.60
C ARG A 370 -2.79 -13.96 4.34
N MET A 371 -2.65 -13.56 3.07
CA MET A 371 -1.86 -12.38 2.71
C MET A 371 -2.46 -11.13 3.33
N ALA A 372 -3.78 -10.93 3.19
CA ALA A 372 -4.45 -9.75 3.76
C ALA A 372 -4.29 -9.66 5.27
N GLN A 373 -4.40 -10.79 5.99
CA GLN A 373 -4.21 -10.84 7.44
C GLN A 373 -2.77 -10.54 7.84
N ALA A 374 -1.78 -11.07 7.11
CA ALA A 374 -0.37 -10.78 7.36
C ALA A 374 -0.04 -9.30 7.13
N THR A 375 -0.51 -8.72 6.03
CA THR A 375 -0.32 -7.29 5.72
C THR A 375 -1.02 -6.39 6.73
N LEU A 376 -2.23 -6.77 7.17
CA LEU A 376 -2.99 -6.03 8.18
C LEU A 376 -2.24 -5.99 9.52
N GLU A 377 -1.60 -7.09 9.91
CA GLU A 377 -0.80 -7.14 11.13
C GLU A 377 0.45 -6.25 11.03
N GLN A 378 1.10 -6.21 9.86
CA GLN A 378 2.21 -5.29 9.62
C GLN A 378 1.75 -3.82 9.70
N LEU A 379 0.63 -3.48 9.07
CA LEU A 379 0.05 -2.14 9.14
C LEU A 379 -0.27 -1.71 10.57
N ARG A 380 -0.77 -2.62 11.43
CA ARG A 380 -1.03 -2.32 12.85
C ARG A 380 0.24 -1.99 13.63
N GLN A 381 1.38 -2.56 13.25
CA GLN A 381 2.66 -2.28 13.89
C GLN A 381 3.19 -0.89 13.53
N HIS A 382 3.01 -0.46 12.27
CA HIS A 382 3.47 0.85 11.79
C HIS A 382 2.50 1.98 12.12
N TYR A 383 1.20 1.77 11.95
CA TYR A 383 0.15 2.75 12.20
C TYR A 383 -0.54 2.44 13.52
N ARG A 384 -0.20 3.21 14.58
CA ARG A 384 -0.90 3.17 15.88
C ARG A 384 -2.26 3.89 15.80
N GLY A 385 -3.17 3.36 14.97
CA GLY A 385 -4.54 3.85 14.76
C GLY A 385 -5.15 3.33 13.45
N ALA A 386 -6.42 2.94 13.45
CA ALA A 386 -7.10 2.27 12.32
C ALA A 386 -7.67 3.24 11.25
N ASN A 387 -7.05 4.40 11.03
CA ASN A 387 -7.56 5.45 10.13
C ASN A 387 -6.77 5.53 8.80
N HIS A 388 -6.15 4.44 8.35
CA HIS A 388 -5.50 4.37 7.04
C HIS A 388 -6.41 3.60 6.05
N PRO A 389 -6.59 4.08 4.79
CA PRO A 389 -7.47 3.43 3.80
C PRO A 389 -7.18 1.94 3.58
N ALA A 390 -5.91 1.54 3.62
CA ALA A 390 -5.52 0.13 3.48
C ALA A 390 -6.14 -0.80 4.53
N PHE A 391 -6.50 -0.32 5.73
CA PHE A 391 -7.24 -1.14 6.70
C PHE A 391 -8.62 -1.53 6.14
N ALA A 392 -9.33 -0.61 5.50
CA ALA A 392 -10.63 -0.91 4.91
C ALA A 392 -10.50 -1.88 3.74
N GLU A 393 -9.53 -1.66 2.85
CA GLU A 393 -9.30 -2.51 1.67
C GLU A 393 -8.97 -3.96 2.07
N LEU A 394 -8.07 -4.16 3.03
CA LEU A 394 -7.70 -5.50 3.50
C LEU A 394 -8.86 -6.23 4.18
N ASN A 395 -9.68 -5.51 4.94
CA ASN A 395 -10.90 -6.08 5.52
C ASN A 395 -11.92 -6.45 4.44
N ALA A 396 -12.09 -5.61 3.40
CA ALA A 396 -12.95 -5.94 2.26
C ALA A 396 -12.46 -7.20 1.53
N ILE A 397 -11.16 -7.33 1.26
CA ILE A 397 -10.58 -8.53 0.62
C ILE A 397 -10.86 -9.80 1.46
N MET A 398 -10.68 -9.73 2.77
CA MET A 398 -10.99 -10.87 3.65
C MET A 398 -12.49 -11.17 3.71
N GLY A 399 -13.34 -10.14 3.65
CA GLY A 399 -14.79 -10.26 3.61
C GLY A 399 -15.26 -10.95 2.34
N ASP A 400 -14.81 -10.49 1.18
CA ASP A 400 -15.09 -11.08 -0.14
C ASP A 400 -14.64 -12.54 -0.18
N ALA A 401 -13.41 -12.82 0.26
CA ALA A 401 -12.87 -14.18 0.32
C ALA A 401 -13.70 -15.09 1.24
N ALA A 402 -14.19 -14.58 2.38
CA ALA A 402 -15.06 -15.33 3.28
C ALA A 402 -16.46 -15.55 2.68
N PHE A 403 -17.01 -14.55 2.00
CA PHE A 403 -18.31 -14.63 1.32
C PHE A 403 -18.31 -15.71 0.24
N GLU A 404 -17.28 -15.72 -0.61
CA GLU A 404 -17.13 -16.70 -1.70
C GLU A 404 -16.92 -18.14 -1.18
N GLN A 405 -16.42 -18.28 0.05
CA GLN A 405 -16.32 -19.56 0.76
C GLN A 405 -17.60 -19.94 1.53
N GLY A 406 -18.67 -19.14 1.44
CA GLY A 406 -19.94 -19.35 2.14
C GLY A 406 -19.91 -19.05 3.65
N LYS A 407 -18.85 -18.39 4.14
CA LYS A 407 -18.65 -18.05 5.56
C LYS A 407 -19.27 -16.69 5.88
N PHE A 408 -20.58 -16.54 5.67
CA PHE A 408 -21.27 -15.25 5.71
C PHE A 408 -21.14 -14.48 7.04
N ALA A 409 -21.09 -15.15 8.19
CA ALA A 409 -20.89 -14.48 9.47
C ALA A 409 -19.47 -13.86 9.61
N ALA A 410 -18.46 -14.55 9.08
CA ALA A 410 -17.10 -14.03 9.05
C ALA A 410 -16.99 -12.88 8.03
N ALA A 411 -17.61 -13.03 6.86
CA ALA A 411 -17.67 -11.98 5.83
C ALA A 411 -18.30 -10.70 6.37
N LEU A 412 -19.47 -10.81 7.02
CA LEU A 412 -20.17 -9.69 7.65
C LEU A 412 -19.27 -8.93 8.63
N THR A 413 -18.54 -9.66 9.47
CA THR A 413 -17.63 -9.05 10.45
C THR A 413 -16.56 -8.21 9.78
N GLN A 414 -15.96 -8.69 8.68
CA GLN A 414 -14.91 -7.96 7.97
C GLN A 414 -15.47 -6.79 7.16
N HIS A 415 -16.59 -6.97 6.45
CA HIS A 415 -17.23 -5.90 5.68
C HIS A 415 -17.77 -4.77 6.58
N GLU A 416 -18.30 -5.08 7.76
CA GLU A 416 -18.69 -4.05 8.74
C GLU A 416 -17.49 -3.25 9.25
N GLN A 417 -16.34 -3.90 9.49
CA GLN A 417 -15.11 -3.19 9.86
C GLN A 417 -14.62 -2.28 8.72
N ALA A 418 -14.64 -2.76 7.48
CA ALA A 418 -14.28 -1.94 6.31
C ALA A 418 -15.21 -0.73 6.18
N LEU A 419 -16.53 -0.95 6.27
CA LEU A 419 -17.53 0.11 6.21
C LEU A 419 -17.34 1.15 7.31
N GLU A 420 -17.08 0.72 8.55
CA GLU A 420 -16.84 1.62 9.68
C GLU A 420 -15.61 2.51 9.44
N ILE A 421 -14.51 1.93 8.95
CA ILE A 421 -13.28 2.69 8.64
C ILE A 421 -13.56 3.70 7.52
N LEU A 422 -14.20 3.28 6.43
CA LEU A 422 -14.55 4.18 5.32
C LEU A 422 -15.45 5.33 5.77
N GLN A 423 -16.42 5.07 6.65
CA GLN A 423 -17.27 6.11 7.23
C GLN A 423 -16.50 7.10 8.11
N ARG A 424 -15.48 6.65 8.86
CA ARG A 424 -14.60 7.54 9.63
C ARG A 424 -13.69 8.37 8.73
N LEU A 425 -13.21 7.80 7.63
CA LEU A 425 -12.36 8.49 6.65
C LEU A 425 -13.11 9.60 5.90
N ARG A 426 -14.43 9.50 5.78
CA ARG A 426 -15.34 10.46 5.12
C ARG A 426 -15.47 11.85 5.80
N SER A 427 -14.51 12.28 6.62
CA SER A 427 -14.57 13.56 7.34
C SER A 427 -14.54 14.78 6.38
N PRO A 428 -15.23 15.91 6.68
CA PRO A 428 -15.48 17.03 5.73
C PRO A 428 -14.27 17.91 5.41
N LEU A 429 -13.05 17.52 5.81
CA LEU A 429 -11.87 18.40 5.85
C LEU A 429 -11.11 18.54 4.52
N ARG A 430 -11.57 17.92 3.44
CA ARG A 430 -11.03 18.16 2.09
C ARG A 430 -12.16 18.47 1.13
N ARG A 431 -12.39 19.78 0.90
CA ARG A 431 -13.21 20.26 -0.21
C ARG A 431 -12.54 19.81 -1.51
N GLY A 432 -13.09 18.76 -2.13
CA GLY A 432 -12.57 18.14 -3.35
C GLY A 432 -12.64 16.62 -3.33
N ASP A 433 -12.25 16.01 -2.20
CA ASP A 433 -12.03 14.55 -2.09
C ASP A 433 -13.28 13.78 -1.60
N GLY A 434 -14.35 14.50 -1.25
CA GLY A 434 -15.58 13.92 -0.71
C GLY A 434 -16.20 12.84 -1.63
N LEU A 435 -15.93 12.91 -2.94
CA LEU A 435 -16.35 11.92 -3.94
C LEU A 435 -15.66 10.57 -3.79
N ILE A 436 -14.39 10.52 -3.35
CA ILE A 436 -13.53 9.33 -3.47
C ILE A 436 -14.14 8.15 -2.70
N TYR A 437 -14.41 8.30 -1.40
CA TYR A 437 -14.88 7.17 -0.56
C TYR A 437 -16.34 6.76 -0.75
N HIS A 438 -17.10 7.48 -1.57
CA HIS A 438 -18.53 7.16 -1.71
C HIS A 438 -18.75 5.84 -2.44
N GLU A 439 -17.92 5.51 -3.41
CA GLU A 439 -18.02 4.28 -4.17
C GLU A 439 -17.71 3.06 -3.30
N GLU A 440 -16.65 3.13 -2.49
CA GLU A 440 -16.25 2.07 -1.57
C GLU A 440 -17.27 1.89 -0.45
N ILE A 441 -17.91 2.97 0.02
CA ILE A 441 -19.02 2.86 0.99
C ILE A 441 -20.22 2.15 0.36
N VAL A 442 -20.56 2.46 -0.89
CA VAL A 442 -21.66 1.77 -1.61
C VAL A 442 -21.33 0.30 -1.81
N ALA A 443 -20.10 -0.02 -2.22
CA ALA A 443 -19.62 -1.39 -2.36
C ALA A 443 -19.68 -2.16 -1.03
N ALA A 444 -19.17 -1.56 0.05
CA ALA A 444 -19.21 -2.17 1.38
C ALA A 444 -20.65 -2.37 1.91
N LEU A 445 -21.56 -1.40 1.66
CA LEU A 445 -22.98 -1.57 2.01
C LEU A 445 -23.64 -2.71 1.23
N ASN A 446 -23.35 -2.83 -0.07
CA ASN A 446 -23.85 -3.95 -0.87
C ASN A 446 -23.29 -5.28 -0.35
N ALA A 447 -22.00 -5.35 -0.03
CA ALA A 447 -21.36 -6.54 0.52
C ALA A 447 -21.98 -6.98 1.85
N VAL A 448 -22.17 -6.05 2.79
CA VAL A 448 -22.89 -6.29 4.06
C VAL A 448 -24.31 -6.81 3.80
N GLY A 449 -25.02 -6.24 2.81
CA GLY A 449 -26.34 -6.73 2.41
C GLY A 449 -26.32 -8.14 1.81
N GLU A 450 -25.30 -8.50 1.03
CA GLU A 450 -25.12 -9.86 0.52
C GLU A 450 -24.84 -10.85 1.67
N ASP A 451 -24.04 -10.45 2.66
CA ASP A 451 -23.75 -11.26 3.85
C ASP A 451 -24.99 -11.50 4.72
N GLU A 452 -25.77 -10.45 4.97
CA GLU A 452 -27.02 -10.53 5.71
C GLU A 452 -28.04 -11.43 4.99
N SER A 453 -28.15 -11.30 3.67
CA SER A 453 -28.92 -12.24 2.83
C SER A 453 -28.40 -13.67 2.97
N GLY A 454 -27.07 -13.81 3.03
CA GLY A 454 -26.36 -15.04 3.32
C GLY A 454 -26.79 -15.73 4.62
N LEU A 455 -27.11 -14.92 5.63
CA LEU A 455 -27.58 -15.34 6.95
C LEU A 455 -29.11 -15.43 7.07
N GLY A 456 -29.86 -15.19 5.99
CA GLY A 456 -31.33 -15.16 5.99
C GLY A 456 -31.95 -13.90 6.61
N ARG A 457 -31.15 -12.84 6.81
CA ARG A 457 -31.55 -11.55 7.40
C ARG A 457 -32.01 -10.57 6.31
N PHE A 458 -33.06 -10.95 5.58
CA PHE A 458 -33.47 -10.25 4.36
C PHE A 458 -33.97 -8.81 4.60
N ALA A 459 -34.56 -8.53 5.77
CA ALA A 459 -35.01 -7.18 6.11
C ALA A 459 -33.83 -6.21 6.28
N GLN A 460 -32.78 -6.65 6.97
CA GLN A 460 -31.56 -5.88 7.16
C GLN A 460 -30.82 -5.71 5.83
N ALA A 461 -30.72 -6.78 5.03
CA ALA A 461 -30.10 -6.72 3.70
C ALA A 461 -30.79 -5.69 2.79
N MET A 462 -32.12 -5.67 2.79
CA MET A 462 -32.91 -4.68 2.05
C MET A 462 -32.60 -3.25 2.52
N GLU A 463 -32.48 -3.01 3.83
CA GLU A 463 -32.10 -1.71 4.37
C GLU A 463 -30.73 -1.27 3.86
N ARG A 464 -29.73 -2.16 3.88
CA ARG A 464 -28.36 -1.89 3.38
C ARG A 464 -28.34 -1.55 1.89
N HIS A 465 -29.04 -2.34 1.06
CA HIS A 465 -29.15 -2.04 -0.38
C HIS A 465 -29.89 -0.73 -0.64
N GLN A 466 -30.91 -0.38 0.15
CA GLN A 466 -31.58 0.92 0.03
C GLN A 466 -30.66 2.09 0.40
N GLN A 467 -29.82 1.95 1.43
CA GLN A 467 -28.79 2.93 1.79
C GLN A 467 -27.78 3.12 0.65
N ALA A 468 -27.28 2.01 0.08
CA ALA A 468 -26.36 2.03 -1.06
C ALA A 468 -26.96 2.82 -2.24
N ARG A 469 -28.20 2.48 -2.66
CA ARG A 469 -28.89 3.19 -3.75
C ARG A 469 -29.13 4.66 -3.49
N LYS A 470 -29.42 5.03 -2.23
CA LYS A 470 -29.61 6.43 -1.84
C LYS A 470 -28.32 7.22 -2.08
N ILE A 471 -27.17 6.64 -1.77
CA ILE A 471 -25.86 7.26 -2.00
C ILE A 471 -25.56 7.33 -3.51
N THR A 472 -25.68 6.22 -4.24
CA THR A 472 -25.41 6.18 -5.69
C THR A 472 -26.21 7.24 -6.45
N ARG A 473 -27.51 7.38 -6.14
CA ARG A 473 -28.40 8.39 -6.77
C ARG A 473 -28.06 9.84 -6.43
N THR A 474 -27.32 10.09 -5.35
CA THR A 474 -26.86 11.46 -5.03
C THR A 474 -25.59 11.86 -5.77
N ILE A 475 -24.89 10.89 -6.38
CA ILE A 475 -23.56 11.10 -6.96
C ILE A 475 -23.60 10.95 -8.47
N PHE A 476 -24.27 9.92 -8.97
CA PHE A 476 -24.31 9.60 -10.39
C PHE A 476 -25.68 9.96 -10.97
N THR A 477 -25.65 10.71 -12.07
CA THR A 477 -26.84 11.05 -12.87
C THR A 477 -27.06 10.09 -14.03
N GLU A 478 -26.04 9.31 -14.39
CA GLU A 478 -26.03 8.31 -15.46
C GLU A 478 -25.90 6.89 -14.87
N PRO A 479 -26.25 5.83 -15.64
CA PRO A 479 -26.08 4.45 -15.20
C PRO A 479 -24.62 4.14 -14.78
N HIS A 480 -24.43 3.68 -13.54
CA HIS A 480 -23.11 3.41 -12.98
C HIS A 480 -22.87 1.91 -12.72
N LEU A 481 -21.60 1.46 -12.70
CA LEU A 481 -21.25 0.07 -12.37
C LEU A 481 -21.85 -0.38 -11.03
N LEU A 482 -21.91 0.55 -10.06
CA LEU A 482 -22.49 0.29 -8.74
C LEU A 482 -24.00 0.02 -8.78
N ASP A 483 -24.73 0.50 -9.79
CA ASP A 483 -26.15 0.15 -9.96
C ASP A 483 -26.30 -1.32 -10.35
N ALA A 484 -25.42 -1.82 -11.24
CA ALA A 484 -25.40 -3.23 -11.62
C ALA A 484 -25.07 -4.12 -10.42
N ASP A 485 -24.07 -3.73 -9.62
CA ASP A 485 -23.68 -4.46 -8.41
C ASP A 485 -24.85 -4.51 -7.41
N THR A 486 -25.54 -3.39 -7.16
CA THR A 486 -26.73 -3.39 -6.29
C THR A 486 -27.88 -4.24 -6.83
N PHE A 487 -28.17 -4.20 -8.14
CA PHE A 487 -29.20 -5.06 -8.72
C PHE A 487 -28.83 -6.54 -8.63
N SER A 488 -27.55 -6.87 -8.81
CA SER A 488 -27.04 -8.22 -8.61
C SER A 488 -27.21 -8.69 -7.16
N SER A 489 -26.90 -7.85 -6.18
CA SER A 489 -27.08 -8.18 -4.76
C SER A 489 -28.55 -8.34 -4.38
N LEU A 490 -29.45 -7.52 -4.92
CA LEU A 490 -30.90 -7.71 -4.77
C LEU A 490 -31.38 -9.03 -5.39
N GLY A 491 -30.84 -9.39 -6.56
CA GLY A 491 -31.12 -10.69 -7.17
C GLY A 491 -30.64 -11.86 -6.31
N TRP A 492 -29.48 -11.72 -5.68
CA TRP A 492 -28.96 -12.70 -4.73
C TRP A 492 -29.85 -12.83 -3.50
N MET A 493 -30.26 -11.71 -2.90
CA MET A 493 -31.20 -11.69 -1.78
C MET A 493 -32.51 -12.42 -2.13
N SER A 494 -33.14 -12.08 -3.26
CA SER A 494 -34.38 -12.73 -3.72
C SER A 494 -34.17 -14.23 -3.98
N PHE A 495 -33.06 -14.62 -4.59
CA PHE A 495 -32.72 -16.03 -4.81
C PHE A 495 -32.61 -16.79 -3.48
N ARG A 496 -31.90 -16.22 -2.49
CA ARG A 496 -31.74 -16.79 -1.15
C ARG A 496 -33.05 -16.85 -0.37
N ASN A 497 -33.99 -15.98 -0.66
CA ASN A 497 -35.35 -15.98 -0.13
C ASN A 497 -36.32 -16.90 -0.92
N GLY A 498 -35.83 -17.70 -1.87
CA GLY A 498 -36.66 -18.63 -2.66
C GLY A 498 -37.48 -17.97 -3.78
N GLN A 499 -37.28 -16.67 -4.03
CA GLN A 499 -38.05 -15.89 -4.99
C GLN A 499 -37.37 -15.88 -6.37
N GLY A 500 -37.44 -17.02 -7.08
CA GLY A 500 -36.75 -17.21 -8.35
C GLY A 500 -37.11 -16.18 -9.43
N THR A 501 -38.39 -15.80 -9.57
CA THR A 501 -38.84 -14.81 -10.56
C THR A 501 -38.29 -13.41 -10.28
N ASP A 502 -38.31 -12.99 -9.02
CA ASP A 502 -37.81 -11.67 -8.61
C ASP A 502 -36.29 -11.59 -8.76
N ALA A 503 -35.60 -12.69 -8.44
CA ALA A 503 -34.17 -12.82 -8.66
C ALA A 503 -33.80 -12.67 -10.15
N ILE A 504 -34.51 -13.36 -11.04
CA ILE A 504 -34.30 -13.24 -12.50
C ILE A 504 -34.49 -11.79 -12.94
N ALA A 505 -35.57 -11.13 -12.52
CA ALA A 505 -35.86 -9.74 -12.89
C ALA A 505 -34.77 -8.77 -12.40
N ALA A 506 -34.22 -9.00 -11.21
CA ALA A 506 -33.12 -8.20 -10.69
C ALA A 506 -31.82 -8.42 -11.47
N TYR A 507 -31.47 -9.67 -11.80
CA TYR A 507 -30.30 -9.98 -12.62
C TYR A 507 -30.43 -9.44 -14.06
N ASP A 508 -31.63 -9.48 -14.65
CA ASP A 508 -31.88 -8.87 -15.97
C ASP A 508 -31.61 -7.36 -15.96
N ARG A 509 -31.99 -6.66 -14.88
CA ARG A 509 -31.65 -5.23 -14.71
C ARG A 509 -30.15 -5.00 -14.56
N ALA A 510 -29.46 -5.84 -13.79
CA ALA A 510 -28.01 -5.76 -13.66
C ALA A 510 -27.32 -5.95 -15.02
N LEU A 511 -27.74 -6.93 -15.82
CA LEU A 511 -27.22 -7.17 -17.17
C LEU A 511 -27.53 -6.02 -18.13
N ALA A 512 -28.71 -5.41 -18.05
CA ALA A 512 -29.07 -4.25 -18.86
C ALA A 512 -28.15 -3.05 -18.59
N VAL A 513 -27.79 -2.81 -17.33
CA VAL A 513 -26.79 -1.78 -16.96
C VAL A 513 -25.40 -2.16 -17.51
N LEU A 514 -24.94 -3.40 -17.28
CA LEU A 514 -23.63 -3.87 -17.75
C LEU A 514 -23.49 -3.87 -19.28
N GLN A 515 -24.59 -3.96 -20.03
CA GLN A 515 -24.58 -3.84 -21.50
C GLN A 515 -24.31 -2.42 -21.99
N GLN A 516 -24.61 -1.40 -21.18
CA GLN A 516 -24.38 0.00 -21.50
C GLN A 516 -22.95 0.46 -21.15
N LEU A 517 -22.19 -0.37 -20.43
CA LEU A 517 -20.87 -0.03 -19.90
C LEU A 517 -19.75 -0.75 -20.68
N PRO A 518 -18.57 -0.12 -20.82
CA PRO A 518 -17.40 -0.77 -21.42
C PRO A 518 -17.06 -2.07 -20.68
N SER A 519 -16.69 -3.09 -21.46
CA SER A 519 -16.33 -4.47 -21.06
C SER A 519 -16.02 -4.72 -19.56
N ASP A 520 -16.93 -5.40 -18.85
CA ASP A 520 -16.65 -6.10 -17.59
C ASP A 520 -17.09 -7.57 -17.70
N ALA A 521 -16.18 -8.41 -18.22
CA ALA A 521 -16.45 -9.82 -18.44
C ALA A 521 -16.68 -10.59 -17.13
N LEU A 522 -16.03 -10.18 -16.02
CA LEU A 522 -16.15 -10.89 -14.75
C LEU A 522 -17.54 -10.68 -14.14
N ARG A 523 -18.00 -9.43 -14.04
CA ARG A 523 -19.35 -9.11 -13.54
C ARG A 523 -20.42 -9.72 -14.44
N LYS A 524 -20.29 -9.61 -15.77
CA LYS A 524 -21.23 -10.21 -16.73
C LYS A 524 -21.30 -11.74 -16.55
N GLY A 525 -20.15 -12.39 -16.43
CA GLY A 525 -20.05 -13.83 -16.17
C GLY A 525 -20.73 -14.24 -14.87
N ARG A 526 -20.43 -13.55 -13.76
CA ARG A 526 -21.01 -13.80 -12.43
C ARG A 526 -22.52 -13.61 -12.40
N VAL A 527 -23.01 -12.50 -12.95
CA VAL A 527 -24.46 -12.19 -12.99
C VAL A 527 -25.20 -13.22 -13.84
N GLN A 528 -24.66 -13.61 -15.01
CA GLN A 528 -25.27 -14.66 -15.83
C GLN A 528 -25.32 -16.01 -15.10
N ARG A 529 -24.26 -16.38 -14.38
CA ARG A 529 -24.25 -17.61 -13.58
C ARG A 529 -25.32 -17.59 -12.48
N ARG A 530 -25.37 -16.49 -11.70
CA ARG A 530 -26.38 -16.32 -10.63
C ARG A 530 -27.80 -16.31 -11.21
N ARG A 531 -28.00 -15.74 -12.40
CA ARG A 531 -29.26 -15.79 -13.16
C ARG A 531 -29.63 -17.20 -13.58
N GLY A 532 -28.68 -18.00 -14.07
CA GLY A 532 -28.87 -19.42 -14.40
C GLY A 532 -29.38 -20.22 -13.19
N GLN A 533 -28.80 -19.98 -12.00
CA GLN A 533 -29.26 -20.60 -10.75
C GLN A 533 -30.70 -20.19 -10.39
N ALA A 534 -31.05 -18.91 -10.55
CA ALA A 534 -32.41 -18.44 -10.32
C ALA A 534 -33.43 -19.03 -11.33
N LEU A 535 -33.01 -19.28 -12.58
CA LEU A 535 -33.82 -19.96 -13.59
C LEU A 535 -34.08 -21.43 -13.25
N LEU A 536 -33.08 -22.14 -12.71
CA LEU A 536 -33.27 -23.50 -12.20
C LEU A 536 -34.27 -23.51 -11.02
N LEU A 537 -34.12 -22.58 -10.08
CA LEU A 537 -35.07 -22.42 -8.97
C LEU A 537 -36.50 -22.15 -9.45
N ALA A 538 -36.65 -21.38 -10.54
CA ALA A 538 -37.95 -21.11 -11.17
C ALA A 538 -38.43 -22.23 -12.12
N SER A 539 -37.79 -23.42 -12.10
CA SER A 539 -38.11 -24.56 -12.95
C SER A 539 -38.05 -24.26 -14.47
N ARG A 540 -37.07 -23.46 -14.90
CA ARG A 540 -36.83 -23.09 -16.31
C ARG A 540 -35.45 -23.58 -16.80
N PRO A 541 -35.19 -24.90 -16.85
CA PRO A 541 -33.86 -25.44 -17.04
C PRO A 541 -33.25 -25.20 -18.44
N ALA A 542 -34.05 -25.17 -19.52
CA ALA A 542 -33.54 -24.87 -20.86
C ALA A 542 -32.92 -23.45 -20.94
N VAL A 543 -33.66 -22.45 -20.43
CA VAL A 543 -33.18 -21.05 -20.38
C VAL A 543 -32.03 -20.90 -19.37
N ALA A 544 -32.01 -21.72 -18.30
CA ALA A 544 -30.88 -21.76 -17.38
C ALA A 544 -29.60 -22.20 -18.07
N GLY A 545 -29.66 -23.22 -18.94
CA GLY A 545 -28.53 -23.67 -19.77
C GLY A 545 -27.95 -22.54 -20.61
N GLU A 546 -28.78 -21.78 -21.32
CA GLU A 546 -28.36 -20.62 -22.11
C GLU A 546 -27.66 -19.55 -21.24
N ALA A 547 -28.13 -19.31 -20.02
CA ALA A 547 -27.52 -18.37 -19.08
C ALA A 547 -26.15 -18.87 -18.60
N PHE A 548 -25.98 -20.17 -18.33
CA PHE A 548 -24.67 -20.73 -17.98
C PHE A 548 -23.70 -20.70 -19.16
N ASP A 549 -24.15 -20.97 -20.39
CA ASP A 549 -23.31 -20.82 -21.59
C ASP A 549 -22.90 -19.35 -21.82
N ALA A 550 -23.81 -18.40 -21.58
CA ALA A 550 -23.46 -16.98 -21.59
C ALA A 550 -22.44 -16.62 -20.51
N SER A 551 -22.56 -17.18 -19.30
CA SER A 551 -21.58 -17.01 -18.23
C SER A 551 -20.20 -17.52 -18.64
N LEU A 552 -20.12 -18.76 -19.16
CA LEU A 552 -18.88 -19.38 -19.60
C LEU A 552 -18.20 -18.59 -20.72
N ARG A 553 -18.96 -18.07 -21.69
CA ARG A 553 -18.42 -17.20 -22.75
C ARG A 553 -17.69 -15.97 -22.20
N HIS A 554 -18.20 -15.35 -21.14
CA HIS A 554 -17.53 -14.22 -20.50
C HIS A 554 -16.35 -14.65 -19.63
N LEU A 555 -16.50 -15.70 -18.83
CA LEU A 555 -15.45 -16.13 -17.92
C LEU A 555 -14.24 -16.71 -18.67
N LEU A 556 -14.44 -17.42 -19.78
CA LEU A 556 -13.35 -17.98 -20.59
C LEU A 556 -12.51 -16.92 -21.31
N THR A 557 -13.02 -15.70 -21.51
CA THR A 557 -12.17 -14.60 -22.03
C THR A 557 -11.16 -14.10 -20.98
N LEU A 558 -11.44 -14.30 -19.70
CA LEU A 558 -10.55 -13.93 -18.59
C LEU A 558 -9.66 -15.09 -18.16
N PHE A 559 -10.23 -16.30 -18.18
CA PHE A 559 -9.60 -17.51 -17.68
C PHE A 559 -9.58 -18.59 -18.78
N PRO A 560 -8.88 -18.36 -19.91
CA PRO A 560 -8.91 -19.28 -21.05
C PRO A 560 -8.28 -20.63 -20.72
N SER A 561 -7.35 -20.66 -19.76
CA SER A 561 -6.64 -21.88 -19.35
C SER A 561 -6.38 -21.96 -17.84
N ALA A 562 -6.68 -20.89 -17.09
CA ALA A 562 -6.49 -20.85 -15.65
C ALA A 562 -7.71 -21.43 -14.94
N PRO A 563 -7.55 -22.37 -13.99
CA PRO A 563 -8.67 -22.87 -13.20
C PRO A 563 -9.19 -21.75 -12.29
N HIS A 564 -10.52 -21.55 -12.26
CA HIS A 564 -11.17 -20.51 -11.47
C HIS A 564 -12.49 -21.01 -10.85
N PRO A 565 -12.82 -20.65 -9.59
CA PRO A 565 -14.07 -21.05 -8.93
C PRO A 565 -15.34 -20.70 -9.71
N GLU A 566 -15.39 -19.51 -10.32
CA GLU A 566 -16.56 -19.09 -11.11
C GLU A 566 -16.77 -19.95 -12.37
N LEU A 567 -15.68 -20.41 -13.03
CA LEU A 567 -15.79 -21.35 -14.15
C LEU A 567 -16.36 -22.68 -13.68
N ALA A 568 -15.83 -23.22 -12.56
CA ALA A 568 -16.32 -24.47 -12.01
C ALA A 568 -17.81 -24.38 -11.62
N ALA A 569 -18.21 -23.28 -10.99
CA ALA A 569 -19.59 -23.05 -10.59
C ALA A 569 -20.53 -22.91 -11.82
N ALA A 570 -20.08 -22.26 -12.90
CA ALA A 570 -20.85 -22.16 -14.14
C ALA A 570 -21.01 -23.53 -14.83
N TRP A 571 -19.93 -24.31 -14.95
CA TRP A 571 -19.98 -25.68 -15.48
C TRP A 571 -20.87 -26.60 -14.65
N ARG A 572 -20.82 -26.49 -13.31
CA ARG A 572 -21.69 -27.27 -12.41
C ARG A 572 -23.16 -26.94 -12.62
N GLY A 573 -23.49 -25.65 -12.74
CA GLY A 573 -24.85 -25.20 -13.04
C GLY A 573 -25.33 -25.66 -14.42
N LEU A 574 -24.46 -25.62 -15.43
CA LEU A 574 -24.78 -26.14 -16.76
C LEU A 574 -25.08 -27.64 -16.73
N ALA A 575 -24.31 -28.41 -15.97
CA ALA A 575 -24.57 -29.84 -15.79
C ALA A 575 -25.96 -30.10 -15.18
N GLU A 576 -26.34 -29.32 -14.16
CA GLU A 576 -27.66 -29.39 -13.54
C GLU A 576 -28.79 -29.04 -14.53
N ALA A 577 -28.61 -27.99 -15.32
CA ALA A 577 -29.56 -27.58 -16.35
C ALA A 577 -29.74 -28.64 -17.44
N ARG A 578 -28.64 -29.22 -17.95
CA ARG A 578 -28.64 -30.28 -18.97
C ARG A 578 -29.33 -31.54 -18.46
N ARG A 579 -29.03 -31.96 -17.23
CA ARG A 579 -29.70 -33.09 -16.59
C ARG A 579 -31.21 -32.87 -16.50
N ALA A 580 -31.64 -31.66 -16.13
CA ALA A 580 -33.05 -31.32 -15.99
C ALA A 580 -33.82 -31.31 -17.33
N VAL A 581 -33.13 -31.14 -18.47
CA VAL A 581 -33.74 -31.27 -19.81
C VAL A 581 -33.55 -32.65 -20.46
N GLY A 582 -32.93 -33.60 -19.75
CA GLY A 582 -32.71 -34.98 -20.22
C GLY A 582 -31.45 -35.18 -21.06
N ASP A 583 -30.56 -34.18 -21.18
CA ASP A 583 -29.25 -34.31 -21.80
C ASP A 583 -28.24 -34.89 -20.80
N THR A 584 -28.20 -36.22 -20.70
CA THR A 584 -27.34 -36.94 -19.74
C THR A 584 -25.87 -36.85 -20.09
N ASP A 585 -25.53 -37.01 -21.36
CA ASP A 585 -24.14 -37.03 -21.83
C ASP A 585 -23.49 -35.65 -21.65
N GLY A 586 -24.19 -34.59 -22.07
CA GLY A 586 -23.74 -33.22 -21.88
C GLY A 586 -23.71 -32.79 -20.40
N SER A 587 -24.59 -33.35 -19.56
CA SER A 587 -24.53 -33.17 -18.10
C SER A 587 -23.26 -33.79 -17.53
N ASP A 588 -22.93 -35.02 -17.91
CA ASP A 588 -21.80 -35.75 -17.35
C ASP A 588 -20.45 -35.17 -17.79
N GLU A 589 -20.37 -34.67 -19.03
CA GLU A 589 -19.24 -33.88 -19.51
C GLU A 589 -19.05 -32.60 -18.68
N ALA A 590 -20.09 -31.76 -18.59
CA ALA A 590 -20.03 -30.50 -17.84
C ALA A 590 -19.68 -30.72 -16.35
N ALA A 591 -20.24 -31.75 -15.72
CA ALA A 591 -19.95 -32.10 -14.34
C ALA A 591 -18.51 -32.57 -14.13
N ARG A 592 -17.92 -33.26 -15.12
CA ARG A 592 -16.52 -33.68 -15.09
C ARG A 592 -15.59 -32.47 -15.15
N THR A 593 -15.83 -31.56 -16.10
CA THR A 593 -15.07 -30.31 -16.23
C THR A 593 -15.14 -29.48 -14.95
N ALA A 594 -16.31 -29.34 -14.34
CA ALA A 594 -16.48 -28.64 -13.06
C ALA A 594 -15.59 -29.24 -11.94
N ARG A 595 -15.59 -30.57 -11.78
CA ARG A 595 -14.78 -31.27 -10.78
C ARG A 595 -13.27 -31.15 -11.02
N GLU A 596 -12.86 -31.19 -12.28
CA GLU A 596 -11.45 -31.00 -12.67
C GLU A 596 -10.97 -29.59 -12.30
N LEU A 597 -11.78 -28.57 -12.59
CA LEU A 597 -11.51 -27.18 -12.20
C LEU A 597 -11.46 -27.01 -10.69
N GLU A 598 -12.43 -27.55 -9.94
CA GLU A 598 -12.45 -27.52 -8.47
C GLU A 598 -11.19 -28.15 -7.87
N THR A 599 -10.80 -29.31 -8.39
CA THR A 599 -9.59 -30.03 -7.95
C THR A 599 -8.33 -29.22 -8.26
N ALA A 600 -8.28 -28.55 -9.42
CA ALA A 600 -7.17 -27.69 -9.79
C ALA A 600 -7.07 -26.44 -8.89
N VAL A 601 -8.20 -25.76 -8.61
CA VAL A 601 -8.24 -24.63 -7.67
C VAL A 601 -7.80 -25.08 -6.26
N ALA A 602 -8.33 -26.18 -5.75
CA ALA A 602 -7.98 -26.69 -4.43
C ALA A 602 -6.49 -27.00 -4.29
N ARG A 603 -5.85 -27.53 -5.35
CA ARG A 603 -4.39 -27.74 -5.37
C ARG A 603 -3.62 -26.42 -5.32
N ARG A 604 -4.07 -25.39 -6.03
CA ARG A 604 -3.44 -24.07 -6.00
C ARG A 604 -3.57 -23.39 -4.64
N GLU A 605 -4.71 -23.52 -3.97
CA GLU A 605 -4.93 -23.02 -2.60
C GLU A 605 -3.99 -23.66 -1.55
N GLN A 606 -3.54 -24.90 -1.79
CA GLN A 606 -2.56 -25.55 -0.92
C GLN A 606 -1.14 -25.04 -1.14
N GLN A 607 -0.87 -24.40 -2.27
CA GLN A 607 0.46 -23.90 -2.67
C GLN A 607 0.68 -22.44 -2.29
N CYS A 608 -0.24 -21.78 -1.57
CA CYS A 608 0.01 -20.41 -1.14
C CYS A 608 1.25 -20.37 -0.24
N PRO A 609 2.18 -19.43 -0.47
CA PRO A 609 3.31 -19.21 0.43
C PRO A 609 2.82 -18.92 1.85
N ALA A 610 3.60 -19.38 2.83
CA ALA A 610 3.30 -19.30 4.25
C ALA A 610 3.46 -17.88 4.82
#